data_AF-A0A5N9HCV6-F1
#
_entry.id   AF-A0A5N9HCV6-F1
#
_cell.length_a   1.000
_cell.length_b   1.000
_cell.length_c   1.000
_cell.angle_alpha   90.00
_cell.angle_beta   90.00
_cell.angle_gamma   90.00
#
_symmetry.space_group_name_H-M   'P 1'
#
loop_
_entity.id
_entity.type
_entity.pdbx_description
1 polymer ?
#
loop_
_entity_poly.entity_id
_entity_poly.type
_entity_poly.pdbx_seq_one_letter_code
_entity_poly.pdbx_strand_id
1 'polypeptide(L)'
;MSEGFILPHLKLFGCIWLEHMICQTQYITNRLHMNASSTDRIEKLVLVRASHENVWHTLTDSEAFGNWFGAKLDGEFAPGARLRGPLTIEGVEHLTLDITIEKIEPKHLFS
;
A
#
# COMPACT_ATOMS: atom_id res chain seq x y z
N MET A 1 -7.17 39.71 -24.48
CA MET A 1 -8.58 39.28 -24.42
C MET A 1 -8.60 37.79 -24.68
N SER A 2 -8.38 37.01 -23.62
CA SER A 2 -8.74 35.59 -23.53
C SER A 2 -8.45 35.17 -22.09
N GLU A 3 -9.54 34.84 -21.43
CA GLU A 3 -9.66 34.51 -20.01
C GLU A 3 -9.01 33.15 -19.72
N GLY A 4 -8.20 33.09 -18.65
CA GLY A 4 -7.68 31.86 -18.07
C GLY A 4 -8.10 31.83 -16.61
N PHE A 5 -9.12 31.04 -16.32
CA PHE A 5 -9.74 30.89 -15.02
C PHE A 5 -8.72 30.44 -13.96
N ILE A 6 -8.61 31.23 -12.89
CA ILE A 6 -7.82 30.97 -11.69
C ILE A 6 -8.69 30.18 -10.72
N LEU A 7 -8.22 29.04 -10.20
CA LEU A 7 -8.41 28.66 -8.80
C LEU A 7 -7.18 27.88 -8.28
N PRO A 8 -6.86 28.02 -6.97
CA PRO A 8 -5.49 28.12 -6.46
C PRO A 8 -5.16 27.09 -5.36
N HIS A 9 -3.94 27.21 -4.81
CA HIS A 9 -3.57 26.78 -3.43
C HIS A 9 -3.27 25.26 -3.28
N LEU A 10 -2.12 24.76 -2.84
CA LEU A 10 -1.09 25.16 -1.85
C LEU A 10 0.30 24.72 -2.38
N LYS A 11 1.35 25.55 -2.47
CA LYS A 11 2.32 25.91 -1.39
C LYS A 11 2.73 24.73 -0.49
N LEU A 12 3.88 24.12 -0.76
CA LEU A 12 5.16 24.39 -0.06
C LEU A 12 5.16 24.04 1.45
N PHE A 13 5.66 22.84 1.75
CA PHE A 13 6.45 22.47 2.93
C PHE A 13 7.43 21.41 2.40
N GLY A 14 8.74 21.45 2.58
CA GLY A 14 9.62 22.33 3.31
C GLY A 14 11.00 21.68 3.31
N CYS A 15 11.96 22.36 2.68
CA CYS A 15 13.37 22.47 3.08
C CYS A 15 14.36 21.29 2.90
N ILE A 16 15.45 21.67 2.22
CA ILE A 16 16.87 21.28 2.36
C ILE A 16 17.38 19.95 1.79
N TRP A 17 17.62 20.02 0.48
CA TRP A 17 18.73 19.42 -0.26
C TRP A 17 20.07 20.12 0.07
N LEU A 18 21.16 19.35 0.20
CA LEU A 18 22.56 19.74 -0.12
C LEU A 18 23.46 18.49 0.04
N GLU A 19 24.39 18.04 -0.81
CA GLU A 19 24.79 18.25 -2.21
C GLU A 19 25.83 17.13 -2.52
N HIS A 20 26.09 16.90 -3.82
CA HIS A 20 27.11 16.00 -4.42
C HIS A 20 26.75 14.50 -4.50
N MET A 21 26.70 13.82 -5.64
CA MET A 21 27.22 14.08 -6.98
C MET A 21 26.32 13.41 -8.01
N ILE A 22 26.10 14.13 -9.11
CA ILE A 22 25.47 13.66 -10.34
C ILE A 22 26.36 12.56 -10.95
N CYS A 23 25.82 11.35 -11.11
CA CYS A 23 26.32 10.40 -12.10
C CYS A 23 25.14 9.75 -12.84
N GLN A 24 24.78 10.44 -13.92
CA GLN A 24 24.26 9.90 -15.18
C GLN A 24 22.99 9.04 -15.15
N THR A 25 21.87 9.70 -15.46
CA THR A 25 20.99 9.37 -16.59
C THR A 25 20.84 7.90 -16.98
N GLN A 26 19.82 7.23 -16.44
CA GLN A 26 19.02 6.29 -17.24
C GLN A 26 17.55 6.34 -16.81
N TYR A 27 16.71 6.89 -17.68
CA TYR A 27 15.27 6.74 -17.62
C TYR A 27 14.91 5.27 -17.86
N ILE A 28 14.52 4.48 -16.85
CA ILE A 28 13.77 3.24 -17.11
C ILE A 28 12.81 3.00 -15.92
N THR A 29 11.51 3.04 -16.20
CA THR A 29 10.49 2.64 -15.23
C THR A 29 10.81 1.24 -14.73
N ASN A 30 11.13 1.10 -13.44
CA ASN A 30 11.14 -0.20 -12.78
C ASN A 30 9.68 -0.65 -12.57
N ARG A 31 8.92 -0.75 -13.67
CA ARG A 31 7.71 -1.57 -13.69
C ARG A 31 8.22 -2.98 -13.61
N LEU A 32 8.08 -3.54 -12.41
CA LEU A 32 8.13 -4.95 -12.08
C LEU A 32 7.83 -5.77 -13.34
N HIS A 33 8.80 -6.58 -13.78
CA HIS A 33 8.53 -7.61 -14.77
C HIS A 33 7.47 -8.55 -14.16
N MET A 34 6.21 -8.32 -14.47
CA MET A 34 5.16 -9.31 -14.22
C MET A 34 5.34 -10.39 -15.28
N ASN A 35 5.65 -11.61 -14.86
CA ASN A 35 5.76 -12.75 -15.76
C ASN A 35 4.35 -13.12 -16.25
N ALA A 36 3.96 -12.60 -17.42
CA ALA A 36 2.60 -12.61 -17.94
C ALA A 36 2.09 -13.98 -18.44
N SER A 37 2.80 -15.08 -18.15
CA SER A 37 2.40 -16.44 -18.55
C SER A 37 1.45 -17.13 -17.56
N SER A 38 1.21 -16.53 -16.40
CA SER A 38 0.25 -16.99 -15.40
C SER A 38 -0.70 -15.85 -15.05
N THR A 39 -1.95 -15.92 -15.51
CA THR A 39 -3.00 -14.91 -15.25
C THR A 39 -3.72 -15.11 -13.92
N ASP A 40 -3.49 -16.24 -13.25
CA ASP A 40 -4.12 -16.61 -11.98
C ASP A 40 -3.26 -16.27 -10.76
N ARG A 41 -2.00 -15.85 -10.97
CA ARG A 41 -1.03 -15.66 -9.89
C ARG A 41 -0.34 -14.31 -9.96
N ILE A 42 -0.37 -13.58 -8.85
CA ILE A 42 0.34 -12.30 -8.68
C ILE A 42 1.46 -12.51 -7.66
N GLU A 43 2.71 -12.38 -8.09
CA GLU A 43 3.89 -12.47 -7.24
C GLU A 43 4.68 -11.17 -7.29
N LYS A 44 5.09 -10.66 -6.12
CA LYS A 44 5.91 -9.47 -6.01
C LYS A 44 6.91 -9.59 -4.87
N LEU A 45 8.17 -9.34 -5.19
CA LEU A 45 9.25 -9.20 -4.22
C LEU A 45 9.64 -7.72 -4.14
N VAL A 46 9.74 -7.18 -2.93
CA VAL A 46 10.08 -5.77 -2.70
C VAL A 46 11.01 -5.64 -1.49
N LEU A 47 11.99 -4.75 -1.59
CA LEU A 47 12.81 -4.35 -0.46
C LEU A 47 12.07 -3.27 0.34
N VAL A 48 11.70 -3.59 1.58
CA VAL A 48 11.02 -2.65 2.48
C VAL A 48 12.05 -2.02 3.43
N ARG A 49 12.07 -0.69 3.50
CA ARG A 49 12.93 0.08 4.43
C ARG A 49 12.26 0.25 5.80
N ALA A 50 11.95 -0.87 6.45
CA ALA A 50 11.40 -0.92 7.80
C ALA A 50 11.91 -2.19 8.50
N SER A 51 11.80 -2.24 9.83
CA SER A 51 12.09 -3.48 10.55
C SER A 51 11.08 -4.56 10.16
N HIS A 52 11.52 -5.82 10.19
CA HIS A 52 10.65 -6.96 9.94
C HIS A 52 9.44 -6.98 10.89
N GLU A 53 9.64 -6.60 12.14
CA GLU A 53 8.58 -6.52 13.15
C GLU A 53 7.51 -5.48 12.83
N ASN A 54 7.91 -4.30 12.32
CA ASN A 54 6.95 -3.28 11.92
C ASN A 54 6.13 -3.72 10.71
N VAL A 55 6.79 -4.34 9.71
CA VAL A 55 6.08 -4.89 8.54
C VAL A 55 5.10 -5.96 8.98
N TRP A 56 5.53 -6.86 9.86
CA TRP A 56 4.68 -7.91 10.40
C TRP A 56 3.46 -7.36 11.14
N HIS A 57 3.67 -6.39 12.03
CA HIS A 57 2.58 -5.74 12.77
C HIS A 57 1.59 -5.07 11.82
N THR A 58 2.05 -4.28 10.86
CA THR A 58 1.17 -3.61 9.89
C THR A 58 0.33 -4.58 9.06
N LEU A 59 0.83 -5.79 8.80
CA LEU A 59 0.09 -6.81 8.04
C LEU A 59 -0.86 -7.65 8.90
N THR A 60 -0.54 -7.86 10.18
CA THR A 60 -1.26 -8.80 11.05
C THR A 60 -2.16 -8.16 12.10
N ASP A 61 -2.05 -6.84 12.29
CA ASP A 61 -3.00 -6.06 13.07
C ASP A 61 -4.09 -5.49 12.15
N SER A 62 -5.36 -5.73 12.48
CA SER A 62 -6.49 -5.40 11.60
C SER A 62 -6.69 -3.90 11.42
N GLU A 63 -6.43 -3.10 12.47
CA GLU A 63 -6.51 -1.65 12.41
C GLU A 63 -5.36 -1.07 11.58
N ALA A 64 -4.12 -1.49 11.84
CA ALA A 64 -2.96 -1.07 11.06
C ALA A 64 -3.06 -1.49 9.58
N PHE A 65 -3.52 -2.72 9.33
CA PHE A 65 -3.78 -3.22 7.98
C PHE A 65 -4.86 -2.38 7.31
N GLY A 66 -5.98 -2.13 7.98
CA GLY A 66 -7.09 -1.34 7.46
C GLY A 66 -6.67 0.09 7.09
N ASN A 67 -5.90 0.73 7.97
CA ASN A 67 -5.37 2.08 7.73
C ASN A 67 -4.39 2.13 6.54
N TRP A 68 -3.58 1.08 6.34
CA TRP A 68 -2.64 1.00 5.22
C TRP A 68 -3.30 0.60 3.89
N PHE A 69 -4.24 -0.35 3.94
CA PHE A 69 -4.92 -0.91 2.77
C PHE A 69 -6.11 -0.06 2.31
N GLY A 70 -6.66 0.77 3.19
CA GLY A 70 -7.85 1.56 2.92
C GLY A 70 -9.13 0.77 3.12
N ALA A 71 -9.25 0.06 4.24
CA ALA A 71 -10.44 -0.67 4.64
C ALA A 71 -10.71 -0.47 6.13
N LYS A 72 -11.98 -0.42 6.52
CA LYS A 72 -12.36 -0.46 7.93
C LYS A 72 -12.70 -1.90 8.30
N LEU A 73 -11.76 -2.61 8.92
CA LEU A 73 -11.95 -3.99 9.36
C LEU A 73 -12.03 -4.03 10.88
N ASP A 74 -13.15 -4.50 11.39
CA ASP A 74 -13.38 -4.66 12.83
C ASP A 74 -13.20 -6.15 13.21
N GLY A 75 -12.34 -6.43 14.18
CA GLY A 75 -12.09 -7.78 14.70
C GLY A 75 -10.62 -8.18 14.70
N GLU A 76 -10.32 -9.35 15.26
CA GLU A 76 -8.95 -9.87 15.37
C GLU A 76 -8.62 -10.75 14.15
N PHE A 77 -7.40 -10.61 13.63
CA PHE A 77 -6.87 -11.57 12.67
C PHE A 77 -6.41 -12.83 13.41
N ALA A 78 -7.26 -13.85 13.38
CA ALA A 78 -6.97 -15.19 13.88
C ALA A 78 -7.17 -16.22 12.75
N PRO A 79 -6.43 -17.34 12.74
CA PRO A 79 -6.65 -18.40 11.75
C PRO A 79 -8.12 -18.88 11.73
N GLY A 80 -8.72 -18.91 10.55
CA GLY A 80 -10.14 -19.21 10.31
C GLY A 80 -11.09 -18.02 10.52
N ALA A 81 -10.61 -16.86 10.99
CA ALA A 81 -11.45 -15.68 11.15
C ALA A 81 -11.84 -15.10 9.79
N ARG A 82 -13.11 -14.73 9.65
CA ARG A 82 -13.62 -14.00 8.49
C ARG A 82 -14.04 -12.61 8.91
N LEU A 83 -13.47 -11.60 8.26
CA LEU A 83 -13.73 -10.20 8.54
C LEU A 83 -14.33 -9.54 7.30
N ARG A 84 -15.25 -8.62 7.55
CA ARG A 84 -15.91 -7.83 6.51
C ARG A 84 -15.98 -6.38 6.91
N GLY A 85 -15.76 -5.49 5.95
CA GLY A 85 -15.91 -4.07 6.20
C GLY A 85 -15.78 -3.21 4.95
N PRO A 86 -16.21 -1.94 5.03
CA PRO A 86 -16.20 -1.05 3.87
C PRO A 86 -14.77 -0.66 3.49
N LEU A 87 -14.53 -0.47 2.20
CA LEU A 87 -13.34 0.24 1.74
C LEU A 87 -13.47 1.72 2.12
N THR A 88 -12.34 2.35 2.47
CA THR A 88 -12.26 3.76 2.86
C THR A 88 -11.57 4.61 1.80
N ILE A 89 -11.43 4.08 0.58
CA ILE A 89 -10.80 4.76 -0.55
C ILE A 89 -11.87 5.55 -1.30
N GLU A 90 -11.59 6.82 -1.55
CA GLU A 90 -12.49 7.75 -2.24
C GLU A 90 -12.99 7.17 -3.59
N GLY A 91 -14.32 7.12 -3.76
CA GLY A 91 -14.98 6.63 -4.96
C GLY A 91 -15.28 5.13 -5.01
N VAL A 92 -14.83 4.34 -4.02
CA VAL A 92 -15.11 2.89 -3.91
C VAL A 92 -15.65 2.49 -2.53
N GLU A 93 -16.13 3.44 -1.75
CA GLU A 93 -16.61 3.25 -0.37
C GLU A 93 -17.83 2.34 -0.28
N HIS A 94 -18.57 2.22 -1.39
CA HIS A 94 -19.71 1.32 -1.52
C HIS A 94 -19.30 -0.17 -1.61
N LEU A 95 -18.02 -0.47 -1.80
CA LEU A 95 -17.51 -1.82 -1.84
C LEU A 95 -17.15 -2.31 -0.44
N THR A 96 -17.49 -3.57 -0.17
CA THR A 96 -17.12 -4.25 1.06
C THR A 96 -15.97 -5.21 0.77
N LEU A 97 -14.89 -5.06 1.52
CA LEU A 97 -13.82 -6.03 1.60
C LEU A 97 -14.30 -7.22 2.45
N ASP A 98 -14.18 -8.43 1.93
CA ASP A 98 -14.50 -9.69 2.61
C ASP A 98 -13.26 -10.58 2.58
N ILE A 99 -12.63 -10.78 3.74
CA ILE A 99 -11.38 -11.52 3.87
C ILE A 99 -11.56 -12.67 4.86
N THR A 100 -10.85 -13.77 4.59
CA THR A 100 -10.71 -14.88 5.52
C THR A 100 -9.22 -15.07 5.78
N ILE A 101 -8.84 -15.08 7.05
CA ILE A 101 -7.47 -15.35 7.45
C ILE A 101 -7.30 -16.86 7.51
N GLU A 102 -6.49 -17.44 6.64
CA GLU A 102 -6.23 -18.87 6.60
C GLU A 102 -5.18 -19.26 7.64
N LYS A 103 -4.05 -18.54 7.67
CA LYS A 103 -2.90 -18.87 8.51
C LYS A 103 -2.13 -17.64 8.96
N ILE A 104 -1.58 -17.76 10.17
CA ILE A 104 -0.64 -16.80 10.74
C ILE A 104 0.53 -17.59 11.34
N GLU A 105 1.69 -17.49 10.71
CA GLU A 105 2.96 -18.00 11.22
C GLU A 105 3.85 -16.79 11.56
N PRO A 106 4.05 -16.47 12.86
CA PRO A 106 4.70 -15.24 13.30
C PRO A 106 6.00 -14.93 12.54
N LYS A 107 6.06 -13.76 11.89
CA LYS A 107 7.24 -13.27 11.16
C LYS A 107 7.64 -14.15 9.96
N HIS A 108 6.72 -14.95 9.41
CA HIS A 108 6.99 -15.83 8.27
C HIS A 108 5.86 -15.82 7.23
N LEU A 109 4.60 -16.04 7.65
CA LEU A 109 3.47 -16.22 6.73
C LEU A 109 2.17 -15.62 7.26
N PHE A 110 1.55 -14.78 6.44
CA PHE A 110 0.17 -14.32 6.62
C PHE A 110 -0.58 -14.57 5.31
N SER A 111 -1.67 -15.34 5.37
CA SER A 111 -2.49 -15.75 4.22
C SER A 111 -3.95 -15.78 4.61
#